data_AF-A0A4Q5A609-F1
#
_entry.id   AF-A0A4Q5A609-F1
#
_cell.length_a   1.000
_cell.length_b   1.000
_cell.length_c   1.000
_cell.angle_alpha   90.00
_cell.angle_beta   90.00
_cell.angle_gamma   90.00
#
_symmetry.space_group_name_H-M   'P 1'
#
loop_
_entity.id
_entity.type
_entity.pdbx_description
1 polymer ?
#
loop_
_entity_poly.entity_id
_entity_poly.type
_entity_poly.pdbx_seq_one_letter_code
_entity_poly.pdbx_strand_id
1 'polypeptide(L)'
;MADTHFPPQTFVVATGGKKCKPSVLDPRIRLVKPDGTPWQGDPPDVTVSWDAVTGKPTTLPPTDGSVTTAKLADNAVTKAKLGSDVVIPDAYTLPPAGTAIGGVKKGTAVPDTETGDAATVATVAASLNALLASLRAAGVIAGS
;
A
#
# COMPACT_ATOMS: atom_id res chain seq x y z
N MET A 1 21.71 -20.62 72.32
CA MET A 1 21.21 -20.49 70.94
C MET A 1 22.34 -19.83 70.18
N ALA A 2 22.93 -20.52 69.19
CA ALA A 2 24.00 -19.91 68.40
C ALA A 2 23.35 -18.89 67.47
N ASP A 3 23.71 -17.62 67.62
CA ASP A 3 23.27 -16.56 66.70
C ASP A 3 23.84 -16.87 65.32
N THR A 4 23.02 -17.48 64.46
CA THR A 4 23.25 -17.64 63.02
C THR A 4 23.01 -16.31 62.29
N HIS A 5 23.46 -15.20 62.86
CA HIS A 5 23.40 -13.90 62.24
C HIS A 5 24.68 -13.68 61.42
N PHE A 6 24.67 -14.13 60.17
CA PHE A 6 25.72 -13.76 59.24
C PHE A 6 25.64 -12.25 58.97
N PRO A 7 26.74 -11.50 59.11
CA PRO A 7 26.75 -10.08 58.80
C PRO A 7 26.34 -9.86 57.33
N PRO A 8 25.64 -8.77 57.00
CA PRO A 8 25.26 -8.48 55.62
C PRO A 8 26.52 -8.40 54.75
N GLN A 9 26.62 -9.32 53.78
CA GLN A 9 27.71 -9.32 52.82
C GLN A 9 27.42 -8.27 51.75
N THR A 10 28.26 -7.24 51.67
CA THR A 10 28.13 -6.20 50.64
C THR A 10 28.89 -6.64 49.40
N PHE A 11 28.18 -6.91 48.30
CA PHE A 11 28.80 -7.18 47.00
C PHE A 11 29.19 -5.87 46.33
N VAL A 12 30.47 -5.51 46.39
CA VAL A 12 31.02 -4.39 45.64
C VAL A 12 31.41 -4.87 44.24
N VAL A 13 30.64 -4.50 43.22
CA VAL A 13 31.02 -4.72 41.82
C VAL A 13 32.06 -3.67 41.44
N ALA A 14 33.34 -4.02 41.53
CA ALA A 14 34.42 -3.12 41.16
C ALA A 14 34.50 -2.94 39.64
N THR A 15 34.42 -1.69 39.16
CA THR A 15 34.75 -1.36 37.77
C THR A 15 36.24 -1.65 37.51
N GLY A 16 36.54 -2.37 36.44
CA GLY A 16 37.86 -2.92 36.15
C GLY A 16 38.98 -1.88 36.18
N GLY A 17 39.83 -1.91 37.20
CA GLY A 17 40.98 -1.01 37.26
C GLY A 17 41.91 -1.18 38.46
N LYS A 18 41.43 -1.64 39.62
CA LYS A 18 42.28 -1.85 40.81
C LYS A 18 42.23 -3.32 41.25
N LYS A 19 43.29 -4.06 40.93
CA LYS A 19 43.49 -5.45 41.37
C LYS A 19 43.72 -5.48 42.88
N CYS A 20 42.75 -5.89 43.67
CA CYS A 20 42.98 -6.27 45.08
C CYS A 20 43.54 -7.70 45.12
N LYS A 21 44.52 -7.99 46.00
CA LYS A 21 45.03 -9.36 46.19
C LYS A 21 43.98 -10.15 46.98
N PRO A 22 43.39 -11.23 46.44
CA PRO A 22 42.33 -11.97 47.13
C PRO A 22 42.89 -12.68 48.38
N SER A 23 42.20 -12.56 49.51
CA SER A 23 42.44 -13.33 50.73
C SER A 23 41.61 -14.62 50.75
N VAL A 24 41.93 -15.55 51.66
CA VAL A 24 41.24 -16.85 51.76
C VAL A 24 39.77 -16.75 52.20
N LEU A 25 39.36 -15.58 52.70
CA LEU A 25 38.00 -15.32 53.19
C LEU A 25 37.16 -14.48 52.20
N ASP A 26 37.73 -14.05 51.07
CA ASP A 26 36.97 -13.36 50.04
C ASP A 26 36.17 -14.41 49.23
N PRO A 27 34.82 -14.44 49.33
CA PRO A 27 34.05 -15.34 48.49
C PRO A 27 34.32 -14.99 47.03
N ARG A 28 34.85 -15.96 46.27
CA ARG A 28 35.15 -15.80 44.85
C ARG A 28 33.87 -15.82 44.02
N ILE A 29 33.07 -14.76 44.14
CA ILE A 29 31.88 -14.59 43.32
C ILE A 29 32.31 -13.98 41.99
N ARG A 30 32.21 -14.80 40.94
CA ARG A 30 32.40 -14.39 39.55
C ARG A 30 31.04 -14.12 38.96
N LEU A 31 30.81 -12.91 38.45
CA LEU A 31 29.69 -12.66 37.56
C LEU A 31 29.92 -13.51 36.31
N VAL A 32 28.99 -14.38 35.97
CA VAL A 32 29.04 -15.25 34.80
C VAL A 32 27.78 -15.06 33.97
N LYS A 33 27.88 -15.27 32.65
CA LYS A 33 26.71 -15.37 31.78
C LYS A 33 25.94 -16.67 32.08
N PRO A 34 24.69 -16.83 31.60
CA PRO A 34 23.96 -18.10 31.70
C PRO A 34 24.71 -19.32 31.11
N ASP A 35 25.68 -19.09 30.21
CA ASP A 35 26.56 -20.12 29.63
C ASP A 35 27.78 -20.48 30.50
N GLY A 36 27.97 -19.83 31.66
CA GLY A 36 29.08 -20.08 32.60
C GLY A 36 30.38 -19.30 32.30
N THR A 37 30.48 -18.56 31.20
CA THR A 37 31.66 -17.72 30.91
C THR A 37 31.69 -16.47 31.79
N PRO A 38 32.88 -15.91 32.13
CA PRO A 38 32.97 -14.67 32.89
C PRO A 38 32.23 -13.51 32.21
N TRP A 39 31.52 -12.71 32.99
CA TRP A 39 30.87 -11.48 32.53
C TRP A 39 31.94 -10.40 32.33
N GLN A 40 31.99 -9.79 31.14
CA GLN A 40 33.09 -8.91 30.71
C GLN A 40 32.75 -7.41 30.77
N GLY A 41 31.75 -6.99 31.56
CA GLY A 41 31.21 -5.62 31.49
C GLY A 41 29.98 -5.55 30.58
N ASP A 42 29.20 -4.46 30.66
CA ASP A 42 28.23 -4.14 29.63
C ASP A 42 29.00 -4.00 28.31
N PRO A 43 28.69 -4.81 27.28
CA PRO A 43 29.33 -4.63 25.99
C PRO A 43 29.01 -3.22 25.50
N PRO A 44 30.00 -2.44 25.02
CA PRO A 44 29.71 -1.19 24.33
C PRO A 44 28.86 -1.56 23.11
N ASP A 45 27.64 -1.05 23.10
CA ASP A 45 26.60 -1.27 22.10
C ASP A 45 26.17 -2.74 21.92
N VAL A 46 24.97 -3.07 22.41
CA VAL A 46 24.27 -4.29 21.98
C VAL A 46 23.98 -4.15 20.50
N THR A 47 24.89 -4.64 19.67
CA THR A 47 24.70 -4.72 18.24
C THR A 47 23.76 -5.89 17.97
N VAL A 48 22.49 -5.59 17.70
CA VAL A 48 21.55 -6.59 17.19
C VAL A 48 21.83 -6.75 15.70
N SER A 49 22.45 -7.87 15.32
CA SER A 49 22.57 -8.23 13.91
C SER A 49 21.17 -8.45 13.32
N TRP A 50 20.96 -7.98 12.08
CA TRP A 50 19.75 -8.32 11.32
C TRP A 50 19.50 -9.82 11.33
N ASP A 51 20.57 -10.64 11.26
CA ASP A 51 20.44 -12.09 11.26
C ASP A 51 19.87 -12.71 12.52
N ALA A 52 19.98 -12.02 13.66
CA ALA A 52 19.45 -12.47 14.94
C ALA A 52 17.93 -12.26 15.09
N VAL A 53 17.27 -11.53 14.18
CA VAL A 53 15.82 -11.25 14.25
C VAL A 53 15.01 -12.42 13.65
N THR A 54 14.21 -13.09 14.49
CA THR A 54 13.29 -14.14 14.03
C THR A 54 12.13 -13.53 13.25
N GLY A 55 11.77 -14.12 12.10
CA GLY A 55 10.68 -13.62 11.24
C GLY A 55 11.02 -12.39 10.40
N LYS A 56 12.31 -12.00 10.34
CA LYS A 56 12.75 -10.87 9.53
C LYS A 56 12.44 -11.06 8.04
N PRO A 57 12.12 -9.99 7.28
CA PRO A 57 12.06 -10.07 5.83
C PRO A 57 13.44 -10.44 5.26
N THR A 58 13.43 -11.18 4.15
CA THR A 58 14.66 -11.70 3.53
C THR A 58 15.59 -10.60 3.02
N THR A 59 15.05 -9.41 2.73
CA THR A 59 15.81 -8.22 2.34
C THR A 59 15.23 -6.98 3.03
N LEU A 60 16.12 -6.10 3.50
CA LEU A 60 15.80 -4.74 3.90
C LEU A 60 16.99 -3.83 3.50
N PRO A 61 16.78 -2.73 2.76
CA PRO A 61 15.51 -2.33 2.14
C PRO A 61 15.02 -3.37 1.11
N PRO A 62 13.72 -3.38 0.77
CA PRO A 62 13.20 -4.27 -0.26
C PRO A 62 13.95 -4.06 -1.57
N THR A 63 14.23 -5.14 -2.31
CA THR A 63 14.86 -5.02 -3.63
C THR A 63 13.94 -4.30 -4.61
N ASP A 64 14.52 -3.61 -5.60
CA ASP A 64 13.75 -2.97 -6.67
C ASP A 64 12.82 -3.99 -7.36
N GLY A 65 11.59 -3.55 -7.64
CA GLY A 65 10.55 -4.40 -8.24
C GLY A 65 9.94 -5.45 -7.29
N SER A 66 10.35 -5.51 -6.01
CA SER A 66 9.76 -6.46 -5.05
C SER A 66 8.31 -6.12 -4.69
N VAL A 67 7.86 -4.88 -4.87
CA VAL A 67 6.44 -4.49 -4.72
C VAL A 67 5.71 -4.80 -6.02
N THR A 68 4.86 -5.82 -6.00
CA THR A 68 4.05 -6.26 -7.15
C THR A 68 2.59 -5.83 -6.97
N THR A 69 1.80 -5.91 -8.04
CA THR A 69 0.36 -5.62 -8.00
C THR A 69 -0.37 -6.50 -6.96
N ALA A 70 -0.04 -7.79 -6.86
CA ALA A 70 -0.64 -8.69 -5.87
C ALA A 70 -0.36 -8.28 -4.41
N LYS A 71 0.72 -7.54 -4.14
CA LYS A 71 1.04 -7.00 -2.81
C LYS A 71 0.29 -5.70 -2.50
N LEU A 72 -0.36 -5.11 -3.50
CA LEU A 72 -1.16 -3.90 -3.40
C LEU A 72 -2.62 -4.24 -3.69
N ALA A 73 -3.37 -4.58 -2.65
CA ALA A 73 -4.80 -4.85 -2.81
C ALA A 73 -5.54 -3.64 -3.42
N ASP A 74 -6.69 -3.88 -4.05
CA ASP A 74 -7.51 -2.81 -4.60
C ASP A 74 -7.84 -1.76 -3.54
N ASN A 75 -7.72 -0.49 -3.92
CA ASN A 75 -7.88 0.66 -3.02
C ASN A 75 -6.92 0.69 -1.82
N ALA A 76 -5.87 -0.14 -1.77
CA ALA A 76 -4.89 -0.10 -0.69
C ALA A 76 -4.09 1.19 -0.68
N VAL A 77 -3.82 1.78 -1.84
CA VAL A 77 -3.19 3.11 -1.97
C VAL A 77 -4.28 4.12 -2.32
N THR A 78 -4.61 4.98 -1.36
CA THR A 78 -5.62 6.03 -1.52
C THR A 78 -4.94 7.39 -1.67
N LYS A 79 -5.67 8.40 -2.14
CA LYS A 79 -5.16 9.78 -2.25
C LYS A 79 -4.53 10.30 -0.96
N ALA A 80 -5.09 9.94 0.20
CA ALA A 80 -4.56 10.33 1.50
C ALA A 80 -3.19 9.72 1.84
N LYS A 81 -2.80 8.64 1.14
CA LYS A 81 -1.49 7.96 1.30
C LYS A 81 -0.44 8.48 0.32
N LEU A 82 -0.83 9.31 -0.64
CA LEU A 82 0.05 9.85 -1.66
C LEU A 82 0.45 11.29 -1.30
N GLY A 83 1.58 11.73 -1.83
CA GLY A 83 2.02 13.11 -1.69
C GLY A 83 1.04 14.09 -2.35
N SER A 84 1.05 15.34 -1.90
CA SER A 84 0.18 16.41 -2.44
C SER A 84 0.44 16.74 -3.91
N ASP A 85 1.61 16.36 -4.40
CA ASP A 85 2.07 16.45 -5.79
C ASP A 85 1.44 15.39 -6.71
N VAL A 86 0.87 14.32 -6.15
CA VAL A 86 0.26 13.24 -6.93
C VAL A 86 -1.20 13.57 -7.25
N VAL A 87 -1.49 13.72 -8.54
CA VAL A 87 -2.85 13.94 -9.05
C VAL A 87 -3.45 12.59 -9.47
N ILE A 88 -4.48 12.15 -8.73
CA ILE A 88 -5.38 11.09 -9.19
C ILE A 88 -6.58 11.79 -9.85
N PRO A 89 -6.78 11.65 -11.17
CA PRO A 89 -7.96 12.22 -11.82
C PRO A 89 -9.22 11.48 -11.37
N ASP A 90 -10.36 12.17 -11.38
CA ASP A 90 -11.65 11.54 -11.16
C ASP A 90 -11.95 10.51 -12.26
N ALA A 91 -12.80 9.53 -11.94
CA ALA A 91 -13.21 8.52 -12.90
C ALA A 91 -13.84 9.17 -14.14
N TYR A 92 -13.33 8.82 -15.31
CA TYR A 92 -13.84 9.35 -16.57
C TYR A 92 -15.28 8.89 -16.82
N THR A 93 -16.20 9.84 -16.98
CA THR A 93 -17.57 9.59 -17.43
C THR A 93 -17.71 10.18 -18.83
N LEU A 94 -18.10 9.37 -19.80
CA LEU A 94 -18.32 9.83 -21.18
C LEU A 94 -19.48 10.83 -21.22
N PRO A 95 -19.25 12.12 -21.54
CA PRO A 95 -20.32 13.10 -21.64
C PRO A 95 -21.18 12.85 -22.89
N PRO A 96 -22.45 13.29 -22.92
CA PRO A 96 -23.23 13.32 -24.14
C PRO A 96 -22.60 14.30 -25.16
N ALA A 97 -22.77 14.02 -26.44
CA ALA A 97 -22.32 14.92 -27.50
C ALA A 97 -23.03 16.29 -27.41
N GLY A 98 -22.29 17.37 -27.68
CA GLY A 98 -22.78 18.75 -27.67
C GLY A 98 -21.82 19.67 -28.40
N THR A 99 -21.48 20.82 -27.81
CA THR A 99 -20.40 21.69 -28.32
C THR A 99 -19.02 21.01 -28.21
N ALA A 100 -18.84 20.16 -27.20
CA ALA A 100 -17.68 19.29 -27.04
C ALA A 100 -17.98 17.88 -27.57
N ILE A 101 -16.90 17.14 -27.89
CA ILE A 101 -16.99 15.74 -28.30
C ILE A 101 -17.57 14.91 -27.14
N GLY A 102 -18.52 14.03 -27.46
CA GLY A 102 -19.16 13.14 -26.50
C GLY A 102 -19.84 11.95 -27.17
N GLY A 103 -20.47 11.10 -26.37
CA GLY A 103 -21.18 9.91 -26.83
C GLY A 103 -22.56 10.21 -27.40
N VAL A 104 -22.95 9.43 -28.41
CA VAL A 104 -24.32 9.35 -28.95
C VAL A 104 -24.87 7.94 -28.73
N LYS A 105 -26.20 7.80 -28.73
CA LYS A 105 -26.85 6.49 -28.69
C LYS A 105 -26.95 5.93 -30.10
N LYS A 106 -27.16 4.61 -30.22
CA LYS A 106 -27.52 4.01 -31.52
C LYS A 106 -28.94 4.45 -31.90
N GLY A 107 -29.12 4.90 -33.14
CA GLY A 107 -30.44 5.24 -33.67
C GLY A 107 -31.32 4.01 -33.90
N THR A 108 -32.63 4.21 -33.85
CA THR A 108 -33.63 3.21 -34.25
C THR A 108 -33.49 2.93 -35.74
N ALA A 109 -33.69 1.68 -36.15
CA ALA A 109 -33.67 1.30 -37.55
C ALA A 109 -34.77 2.06 -38.32
N VAL A 110 -34.39 2.64 -39.46
CA VAL A 110 -35.30 3.31 -40.40
C VAL A 110 -35.26 2.51 -41.69
N PRO A 111 -36.39 1.97 -42.17
CA PRO A 111 -36.44 1.24 -43.43
C PRO A 111 -36.01 2.11 -44.62
N ASP A 112 -35.44 1.47 -45.63
CA ASP A 112 -35.16 2.15 -46.89
C ASP A 112 -36.45 2.55 -47.59
N THR A 113 -36.39 3.64 -48.36
CA THR A 113 -37.54 4.05 -49.18
C THR A 113 -37.67 3.11 -50.37
N GLU A 114 -38.90 2.72 -50.70
CA GLU A 114 -39.17 1.90 -51.88
C GLU A 114 -38.65 2.58 -53.15
N THR A 115 -38.23 1.79 -54.13
CA THR A 115 -37.65 2.28 -55.40
C THR A 115 -38.69 2.30 -56.54
N GLY A 116 -38.44 3.11 -57.58
CA GLY A 116 -39.29 3.17 -58.78
C GLY A 116 -40.55 4.00 -58.57
N ASP A 117 -41.62 3.71 -59.33
CA ASP A 117 -42.86 4.49 -59.31
C ASP A 117 -43.62 4.44 -57.96
N ALA A 118 -43.24 3.52 -57.06
CA ALA A 118 -43.73 3.47 -55.68
C ALA A 118 -43.12 4.57 -54.77
N ALA A 119 -41.99 5.16 -55.19
CA ALA A 119 -41.30 6.25 -54.50
C ALA A 119 -42.02 7.60 -54.77
N THR A 120 -43.16 7.80 -54.13
CA THR A 120 -43.88 9.08 -54.21
C THR A 120 -43.22 10.13 -53.33
N VAL A 121 -43.51 11.42 -53.59
CA VAL A 121 -43.07 12.53 -52.72
C VAL A 121 -43.51 12.32 -51.26
N ALA A 122 -44.69 11.72 -51.06
CA ALA A 122 -45.22 11.44 -49.73
C ALA A 122 -44.42 10.37 -48.98
N THR A 123 -44.01 9.28 -49.66
CA THR A 123 -43.24 8.20 -49.02
C THR A 123 -41.83 8.65 -48.69
N VAL A 124 -41.19 9.42 -49.57
CA VAL A 124 -39.86 10.03 -49.30
C VAL A 124 -39.91 10.99 -48.10
N ALA A 125 -40.94 11.85 -48.03
CA ALA A 125 -41.10 12.77 -46.91
C ALA A 125 -41.30 12.02 -45.58
N ALA A 126 -42.05 10.92 -45.59
CA ALA A 126 -42.22 10.07 -44.41
C ALA A 126 -40.90 9.46 -43.94
N SER A 127 -40.10 8.89 -44.85
CA SER A 127 -38.78 8.32 -44.53
C SER A 127 -37.80 9.37 -44.00
N LEU A 128 -37.80 10.58 -44.58
CA LEU A 128 -36.97 11.69 -44.09
C LEU A 128 -37.35 12.08 -42.65
N ASN A 129 -38.65 12.22 -42.38
CA ASN A 129 -39.13 12.55 -41.05
C ASN A 129 -38.79 11.44 -40.03
N ALA A 130 -38.90 10.17 -40.43
CA ALA A 130 -38.51 9.03 -39.60
C ALA A 130 -37.00 9.02 -39.30
N LEU A 131 -36.16 9.30 -40.29
CA LEU A 131 -34.71 9.44 -40.11
C LEU A 131 -34.36 10.58 -39.16
N LEU A 132 -34.94 11.76 -39.38
CA LEU A 132 -34.72 12.91 -38.51
C LEU A 132 -35.17 12.62 -37.07
N ALA A 133 -36.29 11.92 -36.89
CA ALA A 133 -36.75 11.49 -35.57
C ALA A 133 -35.77 10.50 -34.90
N SER A 134 -35.27 9.50 -35.65
CA SER A 134 -34.27 8.55 -35.15
C SER A 134 -32.97 9.23 -34.74
N LEU A 135 -32.46 10.17 -35.55
CA LEU A 135 -31.24 10.92 -35.27
C LEU A 135 -31.38 11.86 -34.07
N ARG A 136 -32.54 12.53 -33.90
CA ARG A 136 -32.83 13.36 -32.71
C ARG A 136 -32.92 12.50 -31.44
N ALA A 137 -33.63 11.38 -31.50
CA ALA A 137 -33.75 10.46 -30.37
C ALA A 137 -32.40 9.86 -29.95
N ALA A 138 -31.51 9.61 -30.92
CA ALA A 138 -30.15 9.16 -30.68
C ALA A 138 -29.21 10.25 -30.11
N GLY A 139 -29.61 11.51 -30.15
CA GLY A 139 -28.78 12.66 -29.76
C GLY A 139 -27.70 13.01 -30.78
N VAL A 140 -27.84 12.58 -32.03
CA VAL A 140 -26.89 12.88 -33.13
C VAL A 140 -27.08 14.30 -33.64
N ILE A 141 -28.33 14.77 -33.68
CA ILE A 141 -28.70 16.13 -34.07
C ILE A 141 -29.57 16.76 -32.97
N ALA A 142 -29.57 18.09 -32.88
CA ALA A 142 -30.36 18.81 -31.89
C ALA A 142 -31.87 18.53 -32.06
N GLY A 143 -32.57 18.45 -30.93
CA GLY A 143 -34.03 18.47 -30.89
C GLY A 143 -34.55 19.78 -31.49
N SER A 144 -35.67 19.70 -32.21
CA SER A 144 -36.44 20.88 -32.66
C SER A 144 -37.19 21.51 -31.49
#